data_AF-A0A851PUA6-F1
#
_entry.id   AF-A0A851PUA6-F1
#
_cell.length_a   1.000
_cell.length_b   1.000
_cell.length_c   1.000
_cell.angle_alpha   90.00
_cell.angle_beta   90.00
_cell.angle_gamma   90.00
#
_symmetry.space_group_name_H-M   'P 1'
#
loop_
_entity.id
_entity.type
_entity.pdbx_description
1 polymer ?
#
loop_
_entity_poly.entity_id
_entity_poly.type
_entity_poly.pdbx_seq_one_letter_code
_entity_poly.pdbx_strand_id
1 'polypeptide(L)'
;WLVIDRKVYDVSRFSKLHPGGSRVISHYAGQDATDAFVAFHNDKSLVKKYLKSLLIGELAPDQPSFESNKKKSLLEDFRELRCAIEKMGLLRPNYIFFFLIFLHLLVLDAASWLVVWYFGISLVPFLVGIAFFTIAQIQMGWFQHDLGHCSVFKTPKWNRLLQIVVINVLKGLPASWWNHLHNQHHAKPNCFRKDPDLNMHPLLFSLGKRLSVEV
;
A
#
# COMPACT_ATOMS: atom_id res chain seq x y z
N TRP A 1 14.14 0.96 -18.98
CA TRP A 1 12.93 0.36 -19.58
C TRP A 1 12.26 -0.55 -18.56
N LEU A 2 11.02 -0.97 -18.81
CA LEU A 2 10.31 -1.99 -18.02
C LEU A 2 9.72 -3.02 -18.95
N VAL A 3 9.59 -4.26 -18.48
CA VAL A 3 8.79 -5.29 -19.15
C VAL A 3 7.44 -5.44 -18.42
N ILE A 4 6.35 -5.42 -19.18
CA ILE A 4 5.00 -5.71 -18.68
C ILE A 4 4.33 -6.61 -19.72
N ASP A 5 3.94 -7.82 -19.32
CA ASP A 5 3.31 -8.82 -20.21
C ASP A 5 4.14 -9.05 -21.47
N ARG A 6 5.45 -9.30 -21.29
CA ARG A 6 6.49 -9.46 -22.33
C ARG A 6 6.70 -8.24 -23.25
N LYS A 7 5.94 -7.17 -23.12
CA LYS A 7 6.13 -5.92 -23.86
C LYS A 7 7.14 -5.03 -23.16
N VAL A 8 8.02 -4.42 -23.94
CA VAL A 8 9.09 -3.55 -23.46
C VAL A 8 8.66 -2.09 -23.61
N TYR A 9 8.73 -1.34 -22.51
CA TYR A 9 8.30 0.05 -22.46
C TYR A 9 9.46 0.98 -22.08
N ASP A 10 9.63 2.07 -22.84
CA ASP A 10 10.50 3.17 -22.46
C ASP A 10 9.81 4.14 -21.51
N VAL A 11 10.10 3.99 -20.22
CA VAL A 11 9.57 4.84 -19.15
C VAL A 11 10.52 5.96 -18.73
N SER A 12 11.62 6.19 -19.44
CA SER A 12 12.69 7.11 -18.98
C SER A 12 12.17 8.52 -18.71
N ARG A 13 11.38 9.09 -19.64
CA ARG A 13 10.71 10.39 -19.45
C ARG A 13 9.47 10.29 -18.58
N PHE A 14 8.67 9.25 -18.78
CA PHE A 14 7.40 9.05 -18.07
C PHE A 14 7.59 8.86 -16.56
N SER A 15 8.73 8.32 -16.12
CA SER A 15 9.04 8.10 -14.70
C SER A 15 8.85 9.35 -13.83
N LYS A 16 9.18 10.53 -14.35
CA LYS A 16 9.03 11.82 -13.65
C LYS A 16 7.58 12.31 -13.57
N LEU A 17 6.73 11.81 -14.46
CA LEU A 17 5.31 12.18 -14.57
C LEU A 17 4.38 11.14 -13.93
N HIS A 18 4.94 10.00 -13.51
CA HIS A 18 4.16 8.91 -12.98
C HIS A 18 3.47 9.30 -11.66
N PRO A 19 2.13 9.10 -11.53
CA PRO A 19 1.40 9.48 -10.31
C PRO A 19 1.90 8.81 -9.02
N GLY A 20 2.48 7.62 -9.11
CA GLY A 20 3.10 6.92 -7.97
C GLY A 20 4.52 7.39 -7.64
N GLY A 21 5.06 8.35 -8.40
CA GLY A 21 6.43 8.86 -8.26
C GLY A 21 7.47 8.05 -9.06
N SER A 22 8.62 8.68 -9.29
CA SER A 22 9.72 8.11 -10.09
C SER A 22 10.45 6.98 -9.38
N ARG A 23 10.55 7.05 -8.04
CA ARG A 23 11.28 6.06 -7.23
C ARG A 23 10.66 4.67 -7.33
N VAL A 24 9.33 4.57 -7.27
CA VAL A 24 8.61 3.29 -7.44
C VAL A 24 8.94 2.64 -8.80
N ILE A 25 8.95 3.43 -9.88
CA ILE A 25 9.33 2.93 -11.21
C ILE A 25 10.80 2.49 -11.24
N SER A 26 11.69 3.28 -10.64
CA SER A 26 13.13 2.98 -10.64
C SER A 26 13.48 1.66 -9.98
N HIS A 27 12.67 1.20 -9.02
CA HIS A 27 12.86 -0.09 -8.33
C HIS A 27 12.74 -1.31 -9.24
N TYR A 28 12.12 -1.16 -10.41
CA TYR A 28 11.93 -2.21 -11.40
C TYR A 28 12.67 -1.94 -12.71
N ALA A 29 13.55 -0.93 -12.76
CA ALA A 29 14.25 -0.58 -13.99
C ALA A 29 15.00 -1.80 -14.57
N GLY A 30 14.69 -2.14 -15.82
CA GLY A 30 15.27 -3.29 -16.52
C GLY A 30 14.64 -4.65 -16.18
N GLN A 31 13.61 -4.70 -15.33
CA GLN A 31 12.97 -5.92 -14.87
C GLN A 31 11.58 -6.14 -15.50
N ASP A 32 11.10 -7.38 -15.44
CA ASP A 32 9.68 -7.73 -15.56
C ASP A 32 8.91 -7.26 -14.31
N ALA A 33 8.10 -6.23 -14.54
CA ALA A 33 7.26 -5.58 -13.55
C ALA A 33 5.78 -5.97 -13.69
N THR A 34 5.45 -7.05 -14.41
CA THR A 34 4.06 -7.43 -14.73
C THR A 34 3.19 -7.56 -13.48
N ASP A 35 3.64 -8.35 -12.50
CA ASP A 35 2.85 -8.61 -11.29
C ASP A 35 2.69 -7.35 -10.43
N ALA A 36 3.74 -6.54 -10.32
CA ALA A 36 3.69 -5.25 -9.64
C ALA A 36 2.73 -4.28 -10.34
N PHE A 37 2.82 -4.20 -11.67
CA PHE A 37 1.94 -3.37 -12.47
C PHE A 37 0.47 -3.75 -12.26
N VAL A 38 0.14 -5.04 -12.26
CA VAL A 38 -1.21 -5.54 -11.99
C VAL A 38 -1.66 -5.25 -10.55
N ALA A 39 -0.76 -5.29 -9.58
CA ALA A 39 -1.07 -5.00 -8.18
C ALA A 39 -1.38 -3.52 -7.92
N PHE A 40 -0.63 -2.59 -8.53
CA PHE A 40 -0.76 -1.15 -8.26
C PHE A 40 -1.84 -0.45 -9.09
N HIS A 41 -2.20 -0.98 -10.27
CA HIS A 41 -3.07 -0.29 -11.22
C HIS A 41 -4.48 -0.88 -11.29
N ASN A 42 -5.38 -0.33 -10.47
CA ASN A 42 -6.79 -0.73 -10.44
C ASN A 42 -7.54 -0.38 -11.75
N ASP A 43 -7.28 0.80 -12.34
CA ASP A 43 -7.91 1.22 -13.60
C ASP A 43 -7.07 0.82 -14.82
N LYS A 44 -7.23 -0.44 -15.23
CA LYS A 44 -6.54 -1.00 -16.40
C LYS A 44 -6.86 -0.23 -17.69
N SER A 45 -8.05 0.37 -17.79
CA SER A 45 -8.50 1.09 -18.99
C SER A 45 -7.75 2.41 -19.18
N LEU A 46 -7.57 3.15 -18.08
CA LEU A 46 -6.81 4.40 -18.06
C LEU A 46 -5.35 4.14 -18.38
N VAL A 47 -4.73 3.18 -17.70
CA VAL A 47 -3.29 2.95 -17.82
C VAL A 47 -2.91 2.41 -19.20
N LYS A 48 -3.78 1.61 -19.84
CA LYS A 48 -3.57 1.16 -21.22
C LYS A 48 -3.43 2.33 -22.21
N LYS A 49 -4.08 3.47 -21.97
CA LYS A 49 -3.93 4.67 -22.82
C LYS A 49 -2.52 5.24 -22.75
N TYR A 50 -1.93 5.29 -21.55
CA TYR A 50 -0.56 5.75 -21.34
C TYR A 50 0.49 4.77 -21.88
N LEU A 51 0.27 3.46 -21.68
CA LEU A 51 1.22 2.43 -22.14
C LEU A 51 1.42 2.43 -23.65
N LYS A 52 0.38 2.75 -24.44
CA LYS A 52 0.45 2.71 -25.91
C LYS A 52 1.57 3.59 -26.47
N SER A 53 1.80 4.76 -25.91
CA SER A 53 2.87 5.68 -26.37
C SER A 53 4.26 5.34 -25.85
N LEU A 54 4.36 4.42 -24.87
CA LEU A 54 5.62 4.05 -24.23
C LEU A 54 6.18 2.74 -24.79
N LEU A 55 5.39 1.99 -25.56
CA LEU A 55 5.77 0.70 -26.11
C LEU A 55 6.87 0.86 -27.16
N ILE A 56 7.99 0.15 -26.96
CA ILE A 56 9.13 0.16 -27.89
C ILE A 56 9.39 -1.20 -28.55
N GLY A 57 8.80 -2.28 -28.04
CA GLY A 57 8.95 -3.63 -28.61
C GLY A 57 8.42 -4.73 -27.70
N GLU A 58 8.81 -5.96 -27.99
CA GLU A 58 8.48 -7.16 -27.21
C GLU A 58 9.74 -7.99 -26.97
N LEU A 59 9.76 -8.73 -25.86
CA LEU A 59 10.85 -9.67 -25.57
C LEU A 59 10.91 -10.76 -26.63
N ALA A 60 12.14 -11.11 -27.04
CA ALA A 60 12.38 -12.19 -27.99
C ALA A 60 11.76 -13.52 -27.49
N PRO A 61 11.27 -14.40 -28.38
CA PRO A 61 10.49 -15.58 -27.99
C PRO A 61 11.22 -16.55 -27.05
N ASP A 62 12.54 -16.61 -27.14
CA ASP A 62 13.45 -17.43 -26.33
C ASP A 62 13.72 -16.84 -24.93
N GLN A 63 13.41 -15.55 -24.72
CA GLN A 63 13.64 -14.89 -23.43
C GLN A 63 12.53 -15.21 -22.43
N PRO A 64 12.88 -15.51 -21.15
CA PRO A 64 11.89 -15.78 -20.12
C PRO A 64 11.07 -14.52 -19.77
N SER A 65 9.83 -14.71 -19.34
CA SER A 65 8.94 -13.65 -18.84
C SER A 65 8.98 -13.53 -17.30
N PHE A 66 10.16 -13.73 -16.71
CA PHE A 66 10.41 -13.60 -15.28
C PHE A 66 11.91 -13.44 -15.03
N GLU A 67 12.25 -12.82 -13.89
CA GLU A 67 13.64 -12.63 -13.48
C GLU A 67 14.31 -13.96 -13.07
N SER A 68 15.56 -14.16 -13.48
CA SER A 68 16.32 -15.39 -13.21
C SER A 68 16.52 -15.68 -11.71
N ASN A 69 16.47 -14.65 -10.86
CA ASN A 69 16.58 -14.76 -9.41
C ASN A 69 15.25 -15.14 -8.72
N LYS A 70 14.13 -15.17 -9.43
CA LYS A 70 12.81 -15.53 -8.87
C LYS A 70 12.49 -17.01 -9.10
N LYS A 71 11.87 -17.63 -8.11
CA LYS A 71 11.36 -19.00 -8.23
C LYS A 71 10.06 -18.99 -9.03
N LYS A 72 10.09 -19.58 -10.22
CA LYS A 72 8.94 -19.67 -11.14
C LYS A 72 7.70 -20.27 -10.46
N SER A 73 7.85 -21.36 -9.69
CA SER A 73 6.73 -22.00 -9.00
C SER A 73 5.99 -21.05 -8.05
N LEU A 74 6.72 -20.25 -7.25
CA LEU A 74 6.09 -19.28 -6.34
C LEU A 74 5.30 -18.19 -7.08
N LEU A 75 5.78 -17.78 -8.26
CA LEU A 75 5.06 -16.79 -9.08
C LEU A 75 3.75 -17.38 -9.63
N GLU A 76 3.79 -18.64 -10.07
CA GLU A 76 2.61 -19.36 -10.56
C GLU A 76 1.59 -19.58 -9.43
N ASP A 77 2.04 -20.04 -8.26
CA ASP A 77 1.20 -20.21 -7.07
C ASP A 77 0.50 -18.90 -6.67
N PHE A 78 1.23 -17.78 -6.67
CA PHE A 78 0.65 -16.47 -6.32
C PHE A 78 -0.38 -15.99 -7.35
N ARG A 79 -0.13 -16.21 -8.64
CA ARG A 79 -1.07 -15.87 -9.72
C ARG A 79 -2.33 -16.73 -9.65
N GLU A 80 -2.19 -18.02 -9.35
CA GLU A 80 -3.32 -18.91 -9.13
C GLU A 80 -4.16 -18.47 -7.92
N LEU A 81 -3.50 -18.20 -6.78
CA LEU A 81 -4.16 -17.70 -5.57
C LEU A 81 -4.94 -16.42 -5.86
N ARG A 82 -4.34 -15.46 -6.56
CA ARG A 82 -5.00 -14.21 -6.94
C ARG A 82 -6.24 -14.48 -7.79
N CYS A 83 -6.13 -15.36 -8.80
CA CYS A 83 -7.26 -15.75 -9.65
C CYS A 83 -8.39 -16.38 -8.84
N ALA A 84 -8.07 -17.23 -7.87
CA ALA A 84 -9.05 -17.83 -6.96
C ALA A 84 -9.76 -16.76 -6.10
N ILE A 85 -9.00 -15.86 -5.46
CA ILE A 85 -9.53 -14.76 -4.65
C ILE A 85 -10.46 -13.84 -5.47
N GLU A 86 -10.08 -13.51 -6.71
CA GLU A 86 -10.89 -12.70 -7.62
C GLU A 86 -12.20 -13.43 -7.99
N LYS A 87 -12.13 -14.73 -8.33
CA LYS A 87 -13.31 -15.56 -8.65
C LYS A 87 -14.27 -15.70 -7.46
N MET A 88 -13.73 -15.84 -6.26
CA MET A 88 -14.52 -15.91 -5.02
C MET A 88 -15.14 -14.55 -4.64
N GLY A 89 -14.74 -13.46 -5.29
CA GLY A 89 -15.27 -12.13 -5.02
C GLY A 89 -14.81 -11.54 -3.68
N LEU A 90 -13.72 -12.07 -3.09
CA LEU A 90 -13.20 -11.65 -1.79
C LEU A 90 -12.61 -10.23 -1.79
N LEU A 91 -12.37 -9.65 -2.98
CA LEU A 91 -11.92 -8.26 -3.14
C LEU A 91 -13.10 -7.25 -3.17
N ARG A 92 -14.35 -7.70 -3.02
CA ARG A 92 -15.51 -6.80 -2.99
C ARG A 92 -15.60 -6.13 -1.60
N PRO A 93 -15.66 -4.80 -1.53
CA PRO A 93 -15.76 -4.11 -0.24
C PRO A 93 -17.10 -4.39 0.44
N ASN A 94 -17.05 -4.61 1.76
CA ASN A 94 -18.24 -4.67 2.62
C ASN A 94 -18.43 -3.32 3.33
N TYR A 95 -19.35 -2.50 2.82
CA TYR A 95 -19.56 -1.14 3.35
C TYR A 95 -20.10 -1.12 4.76
N ILE A 96 -20.94 -2.10 5.13
CA ILE A 96 -21.53 -2.16 6.48
C ILE A 96 -20.42 -2.47 7.48
N PHE A 97 -19.55 -3.43 7.17
CA PHE A 97 -18.40 -3.75 8.01
C PHE A 97 -17.52 -2.50 8.25
N PHE A 98 -17.10 -1.81 7.19
CA PHE A 98 -16.25 -0.63 7.32
C PHE A 98 -16.95 0.55 7.99
N PHE A 99 -18.25 0.74 7.77
CA PHE A 99 -19.04 1.74 8.48
C PHE A 99 -19.11 1.46 9.99
N LEU A 100 -19.39 0.21 10.38
CA LEU A 100 -19.44 -0.19 11.78
C LEU A 100 -18.08 -0.09 12.46
N ILE A 101 -17.00 -0.45 11.77
CA ILE A 101 -15.63 -0.21 12.24
C ILE A 101 -15.42 1.28 12.47
N PHE A 102 -15.71 2.14 11.49
CA PHE A 102 -15.49 3.57 11.65
C PHE A 102 -16.31 4.17 12.81
N LEU A 103 -17.58 3.76 12.94
CA LEU A 103 -18.43 4.17 14.07
C LEU A 103 -17.87 3.71 15.41
N HIS A 104 -17.42 2.45 15.52
CA HIS A 104 -16.78 1.90 16.72
C HIS A 104 -15.58 2.74 17.15
N LEU A 105 -14.74 3.16 16.20
CA LEU A 105 -13.56 3.98 16.48
C LEU A 105 -13.94 5.36 17.02
N LEU A 106 -14.94 6.02 16.43
CA LEU A 106 -15.43 7.31 16.91
C LEU A 106 -16.05 7.20 18.32
N VAL A 107 -16.77 6.12 18.59
CA VAL A 107 -17.36 5.86 19.92
C VAL A 107 -16.27 5.63 20.96
N LEU A 108 -15.24 4.82 20.67
CA LEU A 108 -14.13 4.60 21.60
C LEU A 108 -13.33 5.87 21.87
N ASP A 109 -13.06 6.66 20.82
CA ASP A 109 -12.34 7.93 20.97
C ASP A 109 -13.14 8.91 21.83
N ALA A 110 -14.44 9.08 21.56
CA ALA A 110 -15.32 9.90 22.38
C ALA A 110 -15.44 9.38 23.83
N ALA A 111 -15.54 8.06 24.02
CA ALA A 111 -15.60 7.44 25.33
C ALA A 111 -14.33 7.71 26.16
N SER A 112 -13.15 7.74 25.52
CA SER A 112 -11.91 8.12 26.19
C SER A 112 -12.00 9.51 26.83
N TRP A 113 -12.42 10.51 26.06
CA TRP A 113 -12.57 11.88 26.54
C TRP A 113 -13.65 12.00 27.61
N LEU A 114 -14.79 11.31 27.44
CA LEU A 114 -15.90 11.34 28.39
C LEU A 114 -15.52 10.71 29.75
N VAL A 115 -14.72 9.65 29.76
CA VAL A 115 -14.23 9.04 31.01
C VAL A 115 -13.42 10.05 31.82
N VAL A 116 -12.47 10.73 31.19
CA VAL A 116 -11.62 11.73 31.87
C VAL A 116 -12.44 12.96 32.27
N TRP A 117 -13.36 13.40 31.42
CA TRP A 117 -14.20 14.56 31.70
C TRP A 117 -15.16 14.35 32.88
N TYR A 118 -15.82 13.18 32.94
CA TYR A 118 -16.83 12.90 33.96
C TYR A 118 -16.24 12.41 35.29
N PHE A 119 -15.25 11.52 35.24
CA PHE A 119 -14.65 10.91 36.46
C PHE A 119 -13.38 11.63 36.94
N GLY A 120 -12.93 12.67 36.22
CA GLY A 120 -11.74 13.45 36.54
C GLY A 120 -10.42 12.77 36.15
N ILE A 121 -9.30 13.42 36.49
CA ILE A 121 -7.95 13.03 36.07
C ILE A 121 -7.21 12.14 37.07
N SER A 122 -7.93 11.45 37.95
CA SER A 122 -7.30 10.49 38.85
C SER A 122 -6.69 9.31 38.05
N LEU A 123 -5.77 8.58 38.66
CA LEU A 123 -4.97 7.56 37.95
C LEU A 123 -5.82 6.55 37.18
N VAL A 124 -6.93 6.08 37.78
CA VAL A 124 -7.76 5.04 37.17
C VAL A 124 -8.53 5.53 35.93
N PRO A 125 -9.36 6.59 35.98
CA PRO A 125 -9.99 7.17 34.79
C PRO A 125 -8.99 7.58 33.71
N PHE A 126 -7.82 8.11 34.10
CA PHE A 126 -6.77 8.46 33.16
C PHE A 126 -6.24 7.24 32.40
N LEU A 127 -5.90 6.15 33.10
CA LEU A 127 -5.43 4.91 32.47
C LEU A 127 -6.51 4.26 31.58
N VAL A 128 -7.77 4.25 32.03
CA VAL A 128 -8.90 3.74 31.22
C VAL A 128 -9.11 4.59 29.97
N GLY A 129 -9.09 5.92 30.11
CA GLY A 129 -9.15 6.85 28.98
C GLY A 129 -8.03 6.62 27.98
N ILE A 130 -6.78 6.51 28.44
CA ILE A 130 -5.64 6.17 27.58
C ILE A 130 -5.83 4.84 26.87
N ALA A 131 -6.34 3.82 27.56
CA ALA A 131 -6.54 2.51 26.95
C ALA A 131 -7.54 2.59 25.78
N PHE A 132 -8.70 3.25 25.97
CA PHE A 132 -9.68 3.47 24.91
C PHE A 132 -9.12 4.30 23.75
N PHE A 133 -8.43 5.40 24.06
CA PHE A 133 -7.80 6.24 23.04
C PHE A 133 -6.76 5.46 22.24
N THR A 134 -5.89 4.70 22.92
CA THR A 134 -4.83 3.93 22.26
C THR A 134 -5.41 2.87 21.32
N ILE A 135 -6.41 2.13 21.77
CA ILE A 135 -7.09 1.13 20.93
C ILE A 135 -7.73 1.80 19.71
N ALA A 136 -8.48 2.88 19.93
CA ALA A 136 -9.12 3.64 18.86
C ALA A 136 -8.09 4.15 17.84
N GLN A 137 -6.99 4.76 18.30
CA GLN A 137 -5.98 5.36 17.44
C GLN A 137 -5.17 4.33 16.65
N ILE A 138 -4.85 3.16 17.23
CA ILE A 138 -4.18 2.06 16.52
C ILE A 138 -5.10 1.52 15.42
N GLN A 139 -6.34 1.18 15.76
CA GLN A 139 -7.30 0.65 14.79
C GLN A 139 -7.67 1.67 13.71
N MET A 140 -7.76 2.96 14.06
CA MET A 140 -7.94 4.04 13.08
C MET A 140 -6.78 4.11 12.09
N GLY A 141 -5.55 3.78 12.50
CA GLY A 141 -4.40 3.64 11.59
C GLY A 141 -4.59 2.54 10.55
N TRP A 142 -5.12 1.38 10.96
CA TRP A 142 -5.45 0.29 10.03
C TRP A 142 -6.62 0.62 9.10
N PHE A 143 -7.66 1.28 9.62
CA PHE A 143 -8.77 1.76 8.80
C PHE A 143 -8.29 2.76 7.73
N GLN A 144 -7.42 3.69 8.12
CA GLN A 144 -6.72 4.62 7.22
C GLN A 144 -5.83 3.91 6.20
N HIS A 145 -5.13 2.85 6.60
CA HIS A 145 -4.34 2.01 5.70
C HIS A 145 -5.21 1.40 4.61
N ASP A 146 -6.37 0.84 4.96
CA ASP A 146 -7.29 0.22 4.00
C ASP A 146 -7.93 1.24 3.05
N LEU A 147 -8.20 2.45 3.55
CA LEU A 147 -8.59 3.59 2.71
C LEU A 147 -7.47 3.96 1.72
N GLY A 148 -6.21 3.96 2.17
CA GLY A 148 -5.05 4.21 1.31
C GLY A 148 -4.88 3.20 0.18
N HIS A 149 -5.20 1.94 0.45
CA HIS A 149 -5.24 0.86 -0.55
C HIS A 149 -6.47 0.87 -1.45
N CYS A 150 -7.39 1.82 -1.24
CA CYS A 150 -8.66 1.90 -1.93
C CYS A 150 -9.58 0.68 -1.73
N SER A 151 -9.51 0.03 -0.56
CA SER A 151 -10.22 -1.21 -0.25
C SER A 151 -11.60 -1.00 0.39
N VAL A 152 -11.94 0.21 0.82
CA VAL A 152 -13.20 0.50 1.55
C VAL A 152 -14.35 0.83 0.59
N PHE A 153 -14.09 1.65 -0.43
CA PHE A 153 -15.06 1.99 -1.47
C PHE A 153 -14.65 1.45 -2.83
N LYS A 154 -15.62 1.18 -3.71
CA LYS A 154 -15.33 0.80 -5.11
C LYS A 154 -14.64 1.91 -5.89
N THR A 155 -14.97 3.17 -5.58
CA THR A 155 -14.44 4.33 -6.29
C THR A 155 -13.26 4.93 -5.52
N PRO A 156 -12.05 5.04 -6.12
CA PRO A 156 -10.86 5.58 -5.44
C PRO A 156 -11.02 6.99 -4.88
N LYS A 157 -11.89 7.82 -5.49
CA LYS A 157 -12.18 9.19 -5.03
C LYS A 157 -12.68 9.23 -3.59
N TRP A 158 -13.62 8.35 -3.24
CA TRP A 158 -14.22 8.31 -1.90
C TRP A 158 -13.25 7.78 -0.85
N ASN A 159 -12.45 6.77 -1.21
CA ASN A 159 -11.35 6.30 -0.37
C ASN A 159 -10.37 7.44 -0.06
N ARG A 160 -9.93 8.18 -1.09
CA ARG A 160 -8.97 9.28 -0.92
C ARG A 160 -9.52 10.41 -0.06
N LEU A 161 -10.78 10.79 -0.25
CA LEU A 161 -11.42 11.83 0.56
C LEU A 161 -11.48 11.43 2.02
N LEU A 162 -11.98 10.22 2.32
CA LEU A 162 -12.09 9.76 3.69
C LEU A 162 -10.72 9.48 4.32
N GLN A 163 -9.73 8.99 3.54
CA GLN A 163 -8.35 8.83 4.00
C GLN A 163 -7.80 10.16 4.51
N ILE A 164 -7.99 11.26 3.76
CA ILE A 164 -7.54 12.60 4.15
C ILE A 164 -8.22 13.02 5.45
N VAL A 165 -9.52 12.82 5.60
CA VAL A 165 -10.23 13.14 6.85
C VAL A 165 -9.62 12.36 8.02
N VAL A 166 -9.50 11.03 7.87
CA VAL A 166 -9.00 10.18 8.95
C VAL A 166 -7.55 10.52 9.32
N ILE A 167 -6.64 10.57 8.34
CA ILE A 167 -5.21 10.73 8.64
C ILE A 167 -4.82 12.17 8.96
N ASN A 168 -5.31 13.15 8.18
CA ASN A 168 -4.92 14.54 8.37
C ASN A 168 -5.64 15.15 9.57
N VAL A 169 -6.95 14.93 9.71
CA VAL A 169 -7.75 15.59 10.75
C VAL A 169 -7.74 14.78 12.05
N LEU A 170 -8.08 13.49 11.99
CA LEU A 170 -8.23 12.69 13.22
C LEU A 170 -6.89 12.20 13.79
N LYS A 171 -5.88 11.99 12.95
CA LYS A 171 -4.55 11.51 13.39
C LYS A 171 -3.44 12.57 13.33
N GLY A 172 -3.65 13.69 12.64
CA GLY A 172 -2.65 14.76 12.53
C GLY A 172 -1.44 14.46 11.63
N LEU A 173 -1.55 13.51 10.69
CA LEU A 173 -0.47 13.12 9.78
C LEU A 173 -0.86 13.36 8.30
N PRO A 174 0.07 13.73 7.40
CA PRO A 174 -0.29 13.98 6.01
C PRO A 174 -0.55 12.69 5.21
N ALA A 175 -1.72 12.59 4.56
CA ALA A 175 -2.04 11.49 3.65
C ALA A 175 -1.02 11.34 2.51
N SER A 176 -0.46 12.46 2.03
CA SER A 176 0.56 12.45 0.98
C SER A 176 1.86 11.80 1.43
N TRP A 177 2.31 12.08 2.66
CA TRP A 177 3.48 11.46 3.27
C TRP A 177 3.29 9.95 3.41
N TRP A 178 2.16 9.53 3.98
CA TRP A 178 1.87 8.11 4.16
C TRP A 178 1.80 7.41 2.80
N ASN A 179 1.01 7.94 1.85
CA ASN A 179 0.89 7.33 0.51
C ASN A 179 2.25 7.27 -0.21
N HIS A 180 3.10 8.29 -0.08
CA HIS A 180 4.40 8.32 -0.72
C HIS A 180 5.34 7.23 -0.17
N LEU A 181 5.44 7.08 1.15
CA LEU A 181 6.31 6.07 1.77
C LEU A 181 5.73 4.66 1.61
N HIS A 182 4.43 4.51 1.89
CA HIS A 182 3.74 3.22 1.88
C HIS A 182 3.72 2.57 0.49
N ASN A 183 3.54 3.37 -0.57
CA ASN A 183 3.62 2.84 -1.94
C ASN A 183 5.04 2.37 -2.31
N GLN A 184 6.09 3.01 -1.78
CA GLN A 184 7.47 2.57 -1.99
C GLN A 184 7.76 1.28 -1.22
N HIS A 185 7.29 1.17 0.02
CA HIS A 185 7.34 -0.05 0.80
C HIS A 185 6.71 -1.21 0.02
N HIS A 186 5.47 -1.06 -0.45
CA HIS A 186 4.80 -2.11 -1.22
C HIS A 186 5.41 -2.41 -2.59
N ALA A 187 6.20 -1.49 -3.16
CA ALA A 187 6.90 -1.75 -4.41
C ALA A 187 8.03 -2.78 -4.19
N LYS A 188 8.82 -2.65 -3.13
CA LYS A 188 9.90 -3.61 -2.83
C LYS A 188 10.00 -3.82 -1.32
N PRO A 189 9.04 -4.54 -0.72
CA PRO A 189 8.98 -4.67 0.73
C PRO A 189 10.18 -5.44 1.26
N ASN A 190 10.71 -4.99 2.40
CA ASN A 190 11.86 -5.56 3.08
C ASN A 190 13.14 -5.64 2.22
N CYS A 191 13.25 -4.84 1.15
CA CYS A 191 14.47 -4.77 0.35
C CYS A 191 15.30 -3.55 0.78
N PHE A 192 16.51 -3.80 1.28
CA PHE A 192 17.39 -2.75 1.76
C PHE A 192 17.68 -1.70 0.67
N ARG A 193 17.71 -0.42 1.04
CA ARG A 193 17.81 0.78 0.16
C ARG A 193 16.64 1.03 -0.80
N LYS A 194 15.74 0.07 -1.01
CA LYS A 194 14.52 0.26 -1.82
C LYS A 194 13.32 0.56 -0.93
N ASP A 195 13.14 -0.20 0.15
CA ASP A 195 12.10 -0.02 1.16
C ASP A 195 12.46 1.14 2.12
N PRO A 196 11.67 2.23 2.17
CA PRO A 196 11.94 3.32 3.10
C PRO A 196 11.77 2.95 4.57
N ASP A 197 11.02 1.90 4.90
CA ASP A 197 10.78 1.48 6.29
C ASP A 197 12.06 0.93 6.95
N LEU A 198 13.06 0.57 6.13
CA LEU A 198 14.37 0.09 6.57
C LEU A 198 15.41 1.22 6.70
N ASN A 199 15.07 2.48 6.42
CA ASN A 199 16.02 3.60 6.47
C ASN A 199 16.53 3.91 7.89
N MET A 200 15.94 3.33 8.92
CA MET A 200 16.39 3.46 10.31
C MET A 200 17.53 2.50 10.69
N HIS A 201 17.97 1.63 9.76
CA HIS A 201 19.16 0.80 9.94
C HIS A 201 20.43 1.66 10.09
N PRO A 202 21.37 1.30 10.99
CA PRO A 202 21.35 0.14 11.90
C PRO A 202 20.72 0.42 13.27
N LEU A 203 20.23 1.63 13.51
CA LEU A 203 19.88 2.12 14.85
C LEU A 203 18.58 1.53 15.40
N LEU A 204 17.57 1.34 14.54
CA LEU A 204 16.23 0.90 14.95
C LEU A 204 15.68 -0.11 13.90
N PHE A 205 15.55 -1.37 14.31
CA PHE A 205 14.71 -2.42 13.66
C PHE A 205 15.17 -3.16 12.40
N SER A 206 16.46 -3.26 12.12
CA SER A 206 16.98 -4.27 11.18
C SER A 206 17.53 -5.49 11.94
N LEU A 207 16.83 -6.62 11.90
CA LEU A 207 17.30 -7.86 12.53
C LEU A 207 17.95 -8.78 11.50
N GLY A 208 19.12 -9.33 11.83
CA GLY A 208 19.79 -10.36 11.05
C GLY A 208 21.19 -9.97 10.53
N LYS A 209 22.02 -10.98 10.28
CA LYS A 209 23.39 -10.82 9.75
C LYS A 209 23.44 -10.54 8.24
N ARG A 210 22.36 -10.90 7.51
CA ARG A 210 22.24 -10.68 6.07
C ARG A 210 21.03 -9.81 5.80
N LEU A 211 21.26 -8.71 5.09
CA LEU A 211 20.20 -7.84 4.60
C LEU A 211 19.69 -8.37 3.26
N SER A 212 18.36 -8.35 3.08
CA SER A 212 17.76 -8.65 1.79
C SER A 212 18.09 -7.51 0.82
N VAL A 213 18.92 -7.82 -0.17
CA VAL A 213 19.28 -6.92 -1.25
C VAL A 213 18.84 -7.56 -2.56
N GLU A 214 18.09 -6.82 -3.36
CA GLU A 214 17.78 -7.22 -4.72
C GLU A 214 18.60 -6.33 -5.64
N VAL A 215 19.50 -6.95 -6.41
CA VAL A 215 20.33 -6.27 -7.42
C VAL A 215 19.42 -5.64 -8.47
#